data_AF-A0A659U806-F1
#
_entry.id   AF-A0A659U806-F1
#
_cell.length_a   1.000
_cell.length_b   1.000
_cell.length_c   1.000
_cell.angle_alpha   90.00
_cell.angle_beta   90.00
_cell.angle_gamma   90.00
#
_symmetry.space_group_name_H-M   'P 1'
#
loop_
_entity.id
_entity.type
_entity.pdbx_description
1 polymer ?
#
loop_
_entity_poly.entity_id
_entity_poly.type
_entity_poly.pdbx_seq_one_letter_code
_entity_poly.pdbx_strand_id
1 'polypeptide(L)'
;ESAVILEFLEETQANPLHPADPYARARHRAWIEYGSAILNAIGRFYSAPSEAGFLAESSALSAMFGRLEAELADDTPRRGPWFAGGRFSLVDALYGP
;
A
#
# COMPACT_ATOMS: atom_id res chain seq x y z
N GLU A 1 7.91 10.72 -5.17
CA GLU A 1 8.86 10.55 -6.30
C GLU A 1 8.94 9.09 -6.77
N SER A 2 9.14 8.13 -5.85
CA SER A 2 9.21 6.69 -6.16
C SER A 2 8.10 6.16 -7.08
N ALA A 3 6.85 6.59 -6.91
CA ALA A 3 5.73 6.16 -7.75
C ALA A 3 5.93 6.49 -9.24
N VAL A 4 6.54 7.63 -9.58
CA VAL A 4 6.79 8.03 -10.98
C VAL A 4 7.85 7.14 -11.61
N ILE A 5 8.89 6.77 -10.85
CA ILE A 5 9.93 5.84 -11.30
C ILE A 5 9.33 4.46 -11.55
N LEU A 6 8.45 3.98 -10.65
CA LEU A 6 7.79 2.70 -10.82
C LEU A 6 6.88 2.68 -12.06
N GLU A 7 6.11 3.74 -12.31
CA GLU A 7 5.28 3.82 -13.52
C GLU A 7 6.13 3.85 -14.81
N PHE A 8 7.28 4.55 -14.80
CA PHE A 8 8.21 4.49 -15.94
C PHE A 8 8.75 3.07 -16.17
N LEU A 9 9.08 2.33 -15.12
CA LEU A 9 9.53 0.95 -15.23
C LEU A 9 8.41 0.02 -15.73
N GLU A 10 7.16 0.23 -15.29
CA GLU A 10 5.99 -0.51 -15.78
C GLU A 10 5.74 -0.32 -17.28
N GLU A 11 6.05 0.86 -17.82
CA GLU A 11 5.84 1.16 -19.23
C GLU A 11 7.02 0.73 -20.13
N THR A 12 8.24 0.65 -19.59
CA THR A 12 9.45 0.47 -20.39
C THR A 12 10.12 -0.88 -20.26
N GLN A 13 9.88 -1.63 -19.17
CA GLN A 13 10.55 -2.90 -18.91
C GLN A 13 9.67 -4.11 -19.27
N ALA A 14 10.31 -5.24 -19.53
CA ALA A 14 9.62 -6.51 -19.69
C ALA A 14 9.05 -6.99 -18.35
N ASN A 15 7.87 -7.62 -18.38
CA ASN A 15 7.15 -8.19 -17.22
C ASN A 15 6.64 -7.15 -16.20
N PRO A 16 5.64 -6.31 -16.56
CA PRO A 16 5.02 -5.36 -15.63
C PRO A 16 4.45 -6.07 -14.39
N LEU A 17 4.57 -5.41 -13.24
CA LEU A 17 4.14 -5.87 -11.92
C LEU A 17 2.71 -5.43 -11.59
N HIS A 18 2.16 -4.45 -12.29
CA HIS A 18 0.72 -4.24 -12.32
C HIS A 18 -0.01 -5.32 -13.14
N PRO A 19 -1.27 -5.62 -12.81
CA PRO A 19 -2.13 -6.44 -13.64
C PRO A 19 -2.44 -5.73 -14.97
N ALA A 20 -2.63 -6.52 -16.04
CA ALA A 20 -2.99 -5.99 -17.35
C ALA A 20 -4.44 -5.47 -17.40
N ASP A 21 -5.33 -6.02 -16.56
CA ASP A 21 -6.71 -5.54 -16.43
C ASP A 21 -6.73 -4.09 -15.92
N PRO A 22 -7.34 -3.13 -16.65
CA PRO A 22 -7.32 -1.72 -16.30
C PRO A 22 -7.94 -1.42 -14.93
N TYR A 23 -8.98 -2.14 -14.54
CA TYR A 23 -9.66 -1.94 -13.26
C TYR A 23 -8.80 -2.43 -12.09
N ALA A 24 -8.24 -3.64 -12.19
CA ALA A 24 -7.31 -4.16 -11.20
C ALA A 24 -6.06 -3.27 -11.08
N ARG A 25 -5.55 -2.73 -12.20
CA ARG A 25 -4.42 -1.79 -12.18
C ARG A 25 -4.76 -0.49 -11.47
N ALA A 26 -5.94 0.07 -11.72
CA ALA A 26 -6.42 1.25 -11.00
C ALA A 26 -6.55 0.97 -9.49
N ARG A 27 -7.02 -0.22 -9.10
CA ARG A 27 -7.05 -0.65 -7.69
C ARG A 27 -5.64 -0.73 -7.09
N HIS A 28 -4.66 -1.29 -7.80
CA HIS A 28 -3.27 -1.34 -7.30
C HIS A 28 -2.73 0.09 -7.08
N ARG A 29 -2.94 1.01 -8.02
CA ARG A 29 -2.53 2.42 -7.87
C ARG A 29 -3.18 3.08 -6.65
N ALA A 30 -4.46 2.82 -6.41
CA ALA A 30 -5.15 3.33 -5.22
C ALA A 30 -4.53 2.80 -3.92
N TRP A 31 -4.14 1.52 -3.87
CA TRP A 31 -3.48 0.93 -2.70
C TRP A 31 -2.03 1.40 -2.52
N ILE A 32 -1.34 1.76 -3.61
CA ILE A 32 -0.03 2.40 -3.54
C ILE A 32 -0.14 3.82 -2.96
N GLU A 33 -1.10 4.61 -3.42
CA GLU A 33 -1.35 5.93 -2.84
C GLU A 33 -1.77 5.82 -1.38
N TYR A 34 -2.59 4.83 -1.04
CA TYR A 34 -2.99 4.58 0.34
C TYR A 34 -1.79 4.26 1.25
N GLY A 35 -0.84 3.45 0.80
CA GLY A 35 0.39 3.19 1.55
C GLY A 35 1.27 4.44 1.69
N SER A 36 1.30 5.31 0.67
CA SER A 36 1.97 6.62 0.78
C SER A 36 1.32 7.51 1.85
N ALA A 37 -0.02 7.48 1.97
CA ALA A 37 -0.72 8.17 3.05
C ALA A 37 -0.39 7.59 4.43
N ILE A 38 -0.21 6.26 4.55
CA ILE A 38 0.24 5.60 5.79
C ILE A 38 1.64 6.09 6.16
N LEU A 39 2.61 6.08 5.23
CA LEU A 39 3.97 6.56 5.48
C LEU A 39 4.00 8.02 5.94
N ASN A 40 3.18 8.88 5.33
CA ASN A 40 3.02 10.26 5.76
C ASN A 40 2.45 10.35 7.19
N ALA A 41 1.48 9.51 7.53
CA ALA A 41 0.92 9.44 8.88
C ALA A 41 1.93 8.95 9.92
N ILE A 42 2.79 7.98 9.58
CA ILE A 42 3.92 7.56 10.42
C ILE A 42 4.89 8.72 10.67
N GLY A 43 5.20 9.51 9.63
CA GLY A 43 6.03 10.72 9.79
C GLY A 43 5.44 11.73 10.77
N ARG A 44 4.12 11.97 10.69
CA ARG A 44 3.40 12.85 11.64
C ARG A 44 3.36 12.27 13.05
N PHE A 45 3.14 10.97 13.18
CA PHE A 45 3.16 10.25 14.45
C PHE A 45 4.51 10.40 15.17
N TYR A 46 5.63 10.20 14.47
CA TYR A 46 6.98 10.38 15.03
C TYR A 46 7.30 11.83 15.40
N SER A 47 6.70 12.78 14.70
CA SER A 47 6.99 14.21 14.86
C SER A 47 5.96 14.93 15.73
N ALA A 48 5.04 14.21 16.39
CA ALA A 48 3.96 14.80 17.15
C ALA A 48 4.50 15.64 18.34
N PRO A 49 4.15 16.93 18.46
CA PRO A 49 4.70 17.82 19.48
C PRO A 49 4.00 17.69 20.84
N SER A 50 2.97 16.87 20.93
CA SER A 50 2.16 16.68 22.12
C SER A 50 1.64 15.26 22.21
N GLU A 51 1.36 14.82 23.44
CA GLU A 51 0.74 13.52 23.72
C GLU A 51 -0.62 13.38 23.01
N ALA A 52 -1.44 14.43 23.02
CA ALA A 52 -2.72 14.43 22.33
C ALA A 52 -2.56 14.23 20.81
N GLY A 53 -1.57 14.89 20.18
CA GLY A 53 -1.28 14.71 18.75
C GLY A 53 -0.77 13.31 18.44
N PHE A 54 0.11 12.77 19.30
CA PHE A 54 0.64 11.42 19.18
C PHE A 54 -0.48 10.36 19.23
N LEU A 55 -1.38 10.47 20.22
CA LEU A 55 -2.52 9.56 20.38
C LEU A 55 -3.49 9.65 19.20
N ALA A 56 -3.73 10.86 18.67
CA ALA A 56 -4.59 11.05 17.51
C ALA A 56 -4.02 10.37 16.25
N GLU A 57 -2.73 10.59 15.93
CA GLU A 57 -2.09 9.93 14.79
C GLU A 57 -1.97 8.41 15.00
N SER A 58 -1.74 7.94 16.23
CA SER A 58 -1.73 6.51 16.57
C SER A 58 -3.08 5.85 16.27
N SER A 59 -4.18 6.48 16.70
CA SER A 59 -5.53 5.98 16.41
C SER A 59 -5.84 6.00 14.92
N ALA A 60 -5.40 7.04 14.19
CA ALA A 60 -5.58 7.14 12.75
C ALA A 60 -4.81 6.02 12.02
N LEU A 61 -3.55 5.80 12.38
CA LEU A 61 -2.73 4.71 11.83
C LEU A 61 -3.36 3.34 12.10
N SER A 62 -3.83 3.09 13.33
CA SER A 62 -4.51 1.85 13.67
C SER A 62 -5.74 1.59 12.79
N ALA A 63 -6.57 2.61 12.55
CA ALA A 63 -7.70 2.49 11.64
C ALA A 63 -7.26 2.23 10.19
N MET A 64 -6.16 2.86 9.74
CA MET A 64 -5.65 2.65 8.39
C MET A 64 -5.11 1.23 8.18
N PHE A 65 -4.34 0.72 9.13
CA PHE A 65 -3.88 -0.67 9.10
C PHE A 65 -5.04 -1.66 9.22
N GLY A 66 -6.07 -1.36 10.00
CA GLY A 66 -7.29 -2.19 10.05
C GLY A 66 -7.99 -2.30 8.69
N ARG A 67 -8.00 -1.23 7.89
CA ARG A 67 -8.51 -1.27 6.52
C ARG A 67 -7.63 -2.12 5.59
N LEU A 68 -6.31 -2.00 5.71
CA LEU A 68 -5.37 -2.83 4.94
C LEU A 68 -5.56 -4.31 5.29
N GLU A 69 -5.63 -4.64 6.58
CA GLU A 69 -5.89 -5.99 7.06
C GLU A 69 -7.20 -6.54 6.51
N ALA A 70 -8.28 -5.75 6.50
CA ALA A 70 -9.56 -6.17 5.94
C ALA A 70 -9.49 -6.48 4.43
N GLU A 71 -8.66 -5.78 3.65
CA GLU A 71 -8.45 -6.10 2.23
C GLU A 71 -7.64 -7.40 2.06
N LEU A 72 -6.72 -7.68 2.99
CA LEU A 72 -5.89 -8.88 2.98
C LEU A 72 -6.63 -10.12 3.51
N ALA A 73 -7.54 -9.92 4.47
CA ALA A 73 -8.28 -10.95 5.19
C ALA A 73 -9.37 -11.67 4.37
N ASP A 74 -9.49 -11.40 3.07
CA ASP A 74 -10.39 -12.14 2.18
C ASP A 74 -9.99 -13.62 2.10
N ASP A 75 -10.64 -14.40 2.95
CA ASP A 75 -10.31 -15.74 3.45
C ASP A 75 -10.66 -16.87 2.45
N THR A 76 -10.29 -16.69 1.18
CA THR A 76 -10.27 -17.85 0.27
C THR A 76 -8.95 -18.59 0.47
N PRO A 77 -8.93 -19.93 0.56
CA PRO A 77 -7.72 -20.77 0.64
C PRO A 77 -6.74 -20.65 -0.56
N ARG A 78 -6.94 -19.64 -1.42
CA ARG A 78 -6.28 -19.36 -2.69
C ARG A 78 -5.55 -18.01 -2.72
N ARG A 79 -5.63 -17.15 -1.70
CA ARG A 79 -4.75 -15.96 -1.66
C ARG A 79 -3.35 -16.42 -1.28
N GLY A 80 -2.45 -16.38 -2.27
CA GLY A 80 -1.02 -16.57 -2.06
C GLY A 80 -0.40 -15.47 -1.19
N PRO A 81 0.93 -15.46 -1.01
CA PRO A 81 1.61 -14.62 -0.02
C PRO A 81 1.66 -13.12 -0.35
N TRP A 82 1.07 -12.69 -1.47
CA TRP A 82 1.15 -11.33 -1.98
C TRP A 82 -0.23 -10.66 -2.00
N PHE A 83 -0.25 -9.34 -2.09
CA PHE A 83 -1.44 -8.50 -2.12
C PHE A 83 -2.47 -8.96 -3.16
N ALA A 84 -1.99 -9.32 -4.36
CA ALA A 84 -2.80 -9.85 -5.46
C ALA A 84 -2.85 -11.40 -5.49
N GLY A 85 -2.61 -12.06 -4.35
CA GLY A 85 -2.59 -13.50 -4.20
C GLY A 85 -1.25 -14.12 -4.58
N GLY A 86 -1.20 -14.88 -5.67
CA GLY A 86 -0.04 -15.71 -6.02
C GLY A 86 1.15 -14.96 -6.65
N ARG A 87 0.99 -13.70 -7.04
CA ARG A 87 2.00 -12.93 -7.79
C ARG A 87 2.36 -11.64 -7.05
N PHE A 88 3.66 -11.43 -6.89
CA PHE A 88 4.22 -10.18 -6.38
C PHE A 88 3.88 -9.00 -7.31
N SER A 89 3.57 -7.85 -6.73
CA SER A 89 3.16 -6.65 -7.43
C SER A 89 3.81 -5.39 -6.84
N LEU A 90 3.62 -4.24 -7.50
CA LEU A 90 4.09 -2.96 -6.96
C LEU A 90 3.45 -2.56 -5.63
N VAL A 91 2.27 -3.10 -5.32
CA VAL A 91 1.65 -2.87 -4.00
C VAL A 91 2.53 -3.49 -2.93
N ASP A 92 2.98 -4.73 -3.13
CA ASP A 92 3.86 -5.44 -2.20
C ASP A 92 5.20 -4.71 -1.99
N ALA A 93 5.79 -4.18 -3.08
CA ALA A 93 7.04 -3.42 -3.02
C ALA A 93 6.94 -2.14 -2.17
N LEU A 94 5.75 -1.54 -2.05
CA LEU A 94 5.54 -0.36 -1.21
C LEU A 94 5.55 -0.70 0.28
N TYR A 95 4.99 -1.84 0.68
CA TYR A 95 4.85 -2.25 2.09
C TYR A 95 6.02 -3.10 2.60
N GLY A 96 7.00 -3.40 1.76
CA GLY A 96 8.18 -4.19 2.12
C GLY A 96 9.22 -3.48 3.01
N PRO A 97 9.59 -2.20 2.76
CA PRO A 97 10.50 -1.42 3.61
C PRO A 97 9.89 -1.01 4.95
#